data_AF-A0A544TPR3-F1
#
_entry.id   AF-A0A544TPR3-F1
#
_cell.length_a   1.000
_cell.length_b   1.000
_cell.length_c   1.000
_cell.angle_alpha   90.00
_cell.angle_beta   90.00
_cell.angle_gamma   90.00
#
_symmetry.space_group_name_H-M   'P 1'
#
loop_
_entity.id
_entity.type
_entity.pdbx_description
1 polymer ?
#
loop_
_entity_poly.entity_id
_entity_poly.type
_entity_poly.pdbx_seq_one_letter_code
_entity_poly.pdbx_strand_id
1 'polypeptide(L)'
;MDQETIHNQKTPKKPYIKLFLAAALIILVIGAILVSTNLLNTEEPQQLADPLSFRMFDDRTIEITKYEMFYRDNFLYSKEAVEFFSLSKTIEKFALFYHLEQHDYKWDEEKRDFFRERIKMELEYDKRDANLNAYYEKMFATLKITEEEYIEYYVLVNREFEMLYQDLFNKGIGLDETGAYPSGEVAMAYSNLMGITEDEMNELAEKIPERLNPMEPQPDLPFITDDFGLKVTTNAQGEYIFVENTYLPIYLDEPYNDILYELKGKIVKEELTRYSIKRYREAVASYESEDAQKMKSVKELGLMLEILERTIEMEWEL
;
A
#
# COMPACT_ATOMS: atom_id res chain seq x y z
N MET A 1 -1.93 3.62 64.59
CA MET A 1 -1.39 4.54 65.62
C MET A 1 0.07 4.21 65.80
N ASP A 2 0.88 5.21 65.47
CA ASP A 2 2.21 5.58 66.00
C ASP A 2 3.39 4.63 65.68
N GLN A 3 4.22 4.95 64.67
CA GLN A 3 5.41 5.85 64.71
C GLN A 3 6.50 5.37 65.68
N GLU A 4 7.58 4.78 65.14
CA GLU A 4 8.93 5.39 64.98
C GLU A 4 9.76 5.38 66.29
N THR A 5 11.00 4.92 66.41
CA THR A 5 12.20 5.18 65.60
C THR A 5 13.42 4.34 66.10
N ILE A 6 14.23 3.85 65.13
CA ILE A 6 15.70 3.96 64.96
C ILE A 6 16.70 3.48 66.05
N HIS A 7 17.65 2.60 65.62
CA HIS A 7 19.14 2.73 65.54
C HIS A 7 19.80 1.32 65.71
N ASN A 8 20.91 0.86 65.09
CA ASN A 8 22.04 1.48 64.40
C ASN A 8 23.00 0.38 63.84
N GLN A 9 23.95 0.77 62.96
CA GLN A 9 25.26 0.14 62.60
C GLN A 9 25.31 -1.01 61.56
N LYS A 10 26.27 -1.11 60.63
CA LYS A 10 27.50 -0.34 60.27
C LYS A 10 28.02 -0.81 58.90
N THR A 11 28.45 0.11 58.04
CA THR A 11 29.37 -0.13 56.91
C THR A 11 30.82 0.19 57.29
N PRO A 12 31.84 -0.44 56.66
CA PRO A 12 33.23 -0.01 56.77
C PRO A 12 33.75 0.78 55.54
N LYS A 13 34.23 2.01 55.83
CA LYS A 13 35.46 2.74 55.42
C LYS A 13 36.07 2.66 53.98
N LYS A 14 36.07 3.84 53.31
CA LYS A 14 37.12 4.63 52.56
C LYS A 14 38.52 4.01 52.29
N PRO A 15 39.30 4.39 51.24
CA PRO A 15 39.57 5.79 50.77
C PRO A 15 39.84 5.99 49.25
N TYR A 16 40.25 7.21 48.85
CA TYR A 16 40.89 7.68 47.58
C TYR A 16 40.22 8.90 46.90
N ILE A 17 39.93 9.95 47.68
CA ILE A 17 39.59 11.30 47.17
C ILE A 17 40.82 12.19 47.33
N LYS A 18 41.81 12.05 46.45
CA LYS A 18 42.86 13.07 46.22
C LYS A 18 43.41 13.10 44.76
N LEU A 19 42.91 12.24 43.87
CA LEU A 19 43.37 12.18 42.45
C LEU A 19 42.46 12.93 41.45
N PHE A 20 41.25 13.35 41.84
CA PHE A 20 40.28 13.94 40.91
C PHE A 20 40.41 15.46 40.70
N LEU A 21 41.10 16.20 41.58
CA LEU A 21 41.15 17.66 41.49
C LEU A 21 42.22 18.20 40.52
N ALA A 22 43.27 17.42 40.21
CA ALA A 22 44.29 17.82 39.24
C ALA A 22 43.88 17.54 37.78
N ALA A 23 43.10 16.49 37.54
CA ALA A 23 42.61 16.13 36.20
C ALA A 23 41.50 17.08 35.71
N ALA A 24 40.64 17.58 36.60
CA ALA A 24 39.56 18.50 36.24
C ALA A 24 40.08 19.88 35.74
N LEU A 25 41.23 20.35 36.25
CA LEU A 25 41.78 21.64 35.85
C LEU A 25 42.46 21.61 34.47
N ILE A 26 43.05 20.47 34.09
CA ILE A 26 43.68 20.29 32.77
C ILE A 26 42.62 20.16 31.67
N ILE A 27 41.49 19.51 31.96
CA ILE A 27 40.34 19.42 31.03
C ILE A 27 39.71 20.80 30.77
N LEU A 28 39.62 21.66 31.79
CA LEU A 28 39.07 23.01 31.63
C LEU A 28 39.95 23.94 30.77
N VAL A 29 41.28 23.82 30.87
CA VAL A 29 42.20 24.65 30.08
C VAL A 29 42.27 24.17 28.62
N ILE A 30 42.23 22.85 28.38
CA ILE A 30 42.16 22.30 27.01
C ILE A 30 40.81 22.62 26.36
N GLY A 31 39.70 22.54 27.12
CA GLY A 31 38.37 22.92 26.64
C GLY A 31 38.26 24.39 26.24
N ALA A 32 38.89 25.30 26.99
CA ALA A 32 38.87 26.74 26.67
C ALA A 32 39.67 27.09 25.40
N ILE A 33 40.78 26.39 25.13
CA ILE A 33 41.61 26.63 23.92
C ILE A 33 40.93 26.05 22.66
N LEU A 34 40.25 24.91 22.78
CA LEU A 34 39.45 24.31 21.68
C LEU A 34 38.22 25.15 21.32
N VAL A 35 37.52 25.72 22.31
CA VAL A 35 36.37 26.62 22.05
C VAL A 35 36.82 27.93 21.39
N SER A 36 38.00 28.45 21.76
CA SER A 36 38.55 29.70 21.19
C SER A 36 39.01 29.55 19.74
N THR A 37 39.45 28.36 19.33
CA THR A 37 39.91 28.07 17.96
C THR A 37 38.75 27.71 17.01
N ASN A 38 37.69 27.08 17.52
CA ASN A 38 36.47 26.82 16.75
C ASN A 38 35.58 28.07 16.55
N LEU A 39 35.69 29.09 17.41
CA LEU A 39 34.95 30.36 17.26
C LEU A 39 35.52 31.30 16.18
N LEU A 40 36.70 31.00 15.62
CA LEU A 40 37.35 31.81 14.58
C LEU A 40 37.22 31.22 13.16
N ASN A 41 36.65 30.02 13.02
CA ASN A 41 36.27 29.41 11.75
C ASN A 41 34.75 29.34 11.67
N THR A 42 34.11 30.49 11.48
CA THR A 42 32.69 30.58 11.12
C THR A 42 32.52 30.19 9.66
N GLU A 43 32.41 28.89 9.40
CA GLU A 43 31.41 28.40 8.47
C GLU A 43 30.19 28.04 9.33
N GLU A 44 29.02 28.59 8.98
CA GLU A 44 27.77 28.31 9.68
C GLU A 44 27.59 26.79 9.80
N PRO A 45 27.44 26.24 11.01
CA PRO A 45 27.03 24.85 11.11
C PRO A 45 25.62 24.78 10.54
N GLN A 46 25.47 24.15 9.38
CA GLN A 46 24.21 23.59 8.94
C GLN A 46 23.61 22.88 10.15
N GLN A 47 22.51 23.43 10.65
CA GLN A 47 21.69 22.77 11.64
C GLN A 47 21.27 21.45 11.02
N LEU A 48 21.95 20.37 11.40
CA LEU A 48 21.41 19.02 11.27
C LEU A 48 20.02 19.06 11.91
N ALA A 49 19.00 18.92 11.07
CA ALA A 49 17.62 18.81 11.50
C ALA A 49 17.51 17.75 12.60
N ASP A 50 16.66 18.01 13.59
CA ASP A 50 16.29 17.04 14.63
C ASP A 50 16.01 15.68 13.97
N PRO A 51 16.67 14.59 14.38
CA PRO A 51 16.24 13.27 13.95
C PRO A 51 14.86 13.05 14.58
N LEU A 52 13.82 12.83 13.76
CA LEU A 52 12.46 12.36 14.10
C LEU A 52 11.30 13.36 13.94
N SER A 53 11.27 14.12 12.84
CA SER A 53 9.96 14.56 12.29
C SER A 53 9.85 14.09 10.85
N PHE A 54 9.72 12.78 10.64
CA PHE A 54 9.32 12.21 9.35
C PHE A 54 7.87 11.75 9.43
N ARG A 55 7.15 11.81 8.31
CA ARG A 55 5.74 11.39 8.26
C ARG A 55 5.64 9.87 8.34
N MET A 56 5.09 9.36 9.44
CA MET A 56 4.76 7.94 9.62
C MET A 56 3.35 7.66 9.09
N PHE A 57 3.13 6.48 8.51
CA PHE A 57 1.78 5.96 8.31
C PHE A 57 1.32 5.19 9.57
N ASP A 58 0.01 5.08 9.76
CA ASP A 58 -0.59 4.29 10.83
C ASP A 58 -1.35 3.07 10.29
N ASP A 59 -1.84 2.23 11.20
CA ASP A 59 -2.62 1.03 10.88
C ASP A 59 -3.85 1.34 10.03
N ARG A 60 -4.43 2.54 10.13
CA ARG A 60 -5.65 2.89 9.37
C ARG A 60 -5.35 3.01 7.89
N THR A 61 -4.24 3.66 7.53
CA THR A 61 -3.77 3.72 6.13
C THR A 61 -3.64 2.32 5.55
N ILE A 62 -3.06 1.40 6.32
CA ILE A 62 -2.85 0.01 5.91
C ILE A 62 -4.18 -0.71 5.75
N GLU A 63 -5.06 -0.68 6.75
CA GLU A 63 -6.35 -1.38 6.73
C GLU A 63 -7.29 -0.87 5.63
N ILE A 64 -7.30 0.43 5.35
CA ILE A 64 -8.05 0.99 4.21
C ILE A 64 -7.43 0.51 2.90
N THR A 65 -6.11 0.55 2.77
CA THR A 65 -5.40 0.08 1.58
C THR A 65 -5.67 -1.40 1.34
N LYS A 66 -5.70 -2.24 2.38
CA LYS A 66 -6.06 -3.65 2.29
C LYS A 66 -7.48 -3.84 1.76
N TYR A 67 -8.44 -3.12 2.34
CA TYR A 67 -9.85 -3.23 1.96
C TYR A 67 -10.06 -2.85 0.49
N GLU A 68 -9.54 -1.69 0.07
CA GLU A 68 -9.61 -1.23 -1.32
C GLU A 68 -8.90 -2.19 -2.27
N MET A 69 -7.70 -2.67 -1.89
CA MET A 69 -6.93 -3.62 -2.69
C MET A 69 -7.66 -4.96 -2.86
N PHE A 70 -8.36 -5.44 -1.83
CA PHE A 70 -9.07 -6.70 -1.89
C PHE A 70 -10.37 -6.62 -2.70
N TYR A 71 -11.11 -5.51 -2.57
CA TYR A 71 -12.46 -5.39 -3.13
C TYR A 71 -12.52 -4.65 -4.47
N ARG A 72 -11.71 -3.62 -4.68
CA ARG A 72 -11.81 -2.69 -5.82
C ARG A 72 -10.59 -2.67 -6.74
N ASP A 73 -9.52 -3.36 -6.39
CA ASP A 73 -8.40 -3.54 -7.31
C ASP A 73 -8.74 -4.60 -8.37
N ASN A 74 -8.40 -4.32 -9.62
CA ASN A 74 -8.64 -5.20 -10.76
C ASN A 74 -7.64 -6.36 -10.84
N PHE A 75 -6.59 -6.35 -10.02
CA PHE A 75 -5.66 -7.46 -9.86
C PHE A 75 -6.21 -8.61 -9.00
N LEU A 76 -7.32 -8.44 -8.29
CA LEU A 76 -8.05 -9.52 -7.59
C LEU A 76 -7.19 -10.33 -6.60
N TYR A 77 -6.39 -9.65 -5.77
CA TYR A 77 -5.47 -10.27 -4.81
C TYR A 77 -6.15 -11.28 -3.86
N SER A 78 -5.38 -12.31 -3.45
CA SER A 78 -5.71 -13.16 -2.30
C SER A 78 -5.62 -12.36 -0.99
N LYS A 79 -6.17 -12.89 0.12
CA LYS A 79 -6.10 -12.21 1.42
C LYS A 79 -4.65 -12.06 1.89
N GLU A 80 -3.84 -13.10 1.70
CA GLU A 80 -2.43 -13.15 2.07
C GLU A 80 -1.61 -12.21 1.20
N ALA A 81 -1.90 -12.15 -0.11
CA ALA A 81 -1.28 -11.20 -1.01
C ALA A 81 -1.58 -9.75 -0.61
N VAL A 82 -2.82 -9.45 -0.20
CA VAL A 82 -3.21 -8.12 0.29
C VAL A 82 -2.39 -7.69 1.50
N GLU A 83 -2.07 -8.59 2.43
CA GLU A 83 -1.23 -8.27 3.60
C GLU A 83 0.15 -7.73 3.18
N PHE A 84 0.84 -8.44 2.28
CA PHE A 84 2.14 -8.03 1.76
C PHE A 84 2.07 -6.77 0.89
N PHE A 85 1.20 -6.77 -0.13
CA PHE A 85 1.18 -5.70 -1.14
C PHE A 85 0.63 -4.39 -0.57
N SER A 86 -0.31 -4.41 0.37
CA SER A 86 -0.81 -3.18 1.01
C SER A 86 0.28 -2.49 1.84
N LEU A 87 1.07 -3.26 2.59
CA LEU A 87 2.19 -2.75 3.37
C LEU A 87 3.29 -2.22 2.45
N SER A 88 3.71 -3.02 1.47
CA SER A 88 4.74 -2.63 0.50
C SER A 88 4.37 -1.34 -0.26
N LYS A 89 3.13 -1.21 -0.77
CA LYS A 89 2.69 0.00 -1.47
C LYS A 89 2.56 1.20 -0.53
N THR A 90 2.25 0.98 0.75
CA THR A 90 2.18 2.09 1.72
C THR A 90 3.56 2.58 2.09
N ILE A 91 4.52 1.66 2.32
CA ILE A 91 5.94 1.99 2.49
C ILE A 91 6.43 2.79 1.29
N GLU A 92 6.19 2.33 0.05
CA GLU A 92 6.62 3.03 -1.16
C GLU A 92 6.13 4.49 -1.20
N LYS A 93 4.87 4.74 -0.86
CA LYS A 93 4.29 6.09 -0.88
C LYS A 93 4.95 7.00 0.13
N PHE A 94 5.05 6.55 1.38
CA PHE A 94 5.60 7.38 2.45
C PHE A 94 7.14 7.49 2.37
N ALA A 95 7.80 6.50 1.77
CA ALA A 95 9.20 6.56 1.44
C ALA A 95 9.49 7.66 0.40
N LEU A 96 8.63 7.81 -0.62
CA LEU A 96 8.70 8.95 -1.55
C LEU A 96 8.51 10.28 -0.82
N PHE A 97 7.51 10.39 0.07
CA PHE A 97 7.27 11.62 0.84
C PHE A 97 8.50 12.00 1.66
N TYR A 98 9.04 11.03 2.39
CA TYR A 98 10.23 11.20 3.19
C TYR A 98 11.43 11.63 2.34
N HIS A 99 11.66 10.97 1.20
CA HIS A 99 12.76 11.31 0.29
C HIS A 99 12.66 12.75 -0.21
N LEU A 100 11.50 13.18 -0.66
CA LEU A 100 11.30 14.54 -1.12
C LEU A 100 11.46 15.56 0.01
N GLU A 101 10.98 15.24 1.22
CA GLU A 101 11.20 16.08 2.41
C GLU A 101 12.69 16.23 2.73
N GLN A 102 13.52 15.18 2.55
CA GLN A 102 14.99 15.27 2.70
C GLN A 102 15.64 16.17 1.64
N HIS A 103 14.93 16.47 0.55
CA HIS A 103 15.35 17.38 -0.51
C HIS A 103 14.61 18.72 -0.46
N ASP A 104 14.10 19.11 0.71
CA ASP A 104 13.36 20.36 0.95
C ASP A 104 12.15 20.54 0.02
N TYR A 105 11.57 19.42 -0.46
CA TYR A 105 10.43 19.41 -1.34
C TYR A 105 9.25 18.71 -0.68
N LYS A 106 8.15 19.45 -0.51
CA LYS A 106 6.91 18.90 0.01
C LYS A 106 5.72 19.52 -0.68
N TRP A 107 4.58 18.86 -0.55
CA TRP A 107 3.33 19.45 -0.97
C TRP A 107 3.00 20.65 -0.08
N ASP A 108 2.69 21.81 -0.67
CA ASP A 108 2.20 22.95 0.10
C ASP A 108 0.76 22.72 0.59
N GLU A 109 0.42 23.29 1.74
CA GLU A 109 -0.88 23.10 2.40
C GLU A 109 -2.05 23.66 1.59
N GLU A 110 -1.87 24.76 0.86
CA GLU A 110 -2.94 25.34 0.02
C GLU A 110 -3.33 24.39 -1.11
N LYS A 111 -2.35 23.76 -1.76
CA LYS A 111 -2.57 22.76 -2.80
C LYS A 111 -3.18 21.50 -2.20
N ARG A 112 -2.71 21.05 -1.03
CA ARG A 112 -3.28 19.91 -0.32
C ARG A 112 -4.77 20.14 0.03
N ASP A 113 -5.12 21.30 0.58
CA ASP A 113 -6.49 21.69 0.89
C ASP A 113 -7.38 21.79 -0.36
N PHE A 114 -6.85 22.34 -1.46
CA PHE A 114 -7.54 22.37 -2.74
C PHE A 114 -7.91 20.95 -3.22
N PHE A 115 -6.98 20.00 -3.14
CA PHE A 115 -7.25 18.61 -3.54
C PHE A 115 -8.19 17.90 -2.59
N ARG A 116 -8.11 18.16 -1.28
CA ARG A 116 -9.07 17.64 -0.30
C ARG A 116 -10.51 18.03 -0.65
N GLU A 117 -10.77 19.31 -0.92
CA GLU A 117 -12.12 19.76 -1.29
C GLU A 117 -12.58 19.18 -2.63
N ARG A 118 -11.67 19.03 -3.59
CA ARG A 118 -11.97 18.35 -4.86
C ARG A 118 -12.33 16.87 -4.64
N ILE A 119 -11.59 16.16 -3.80
CA ILE A 119 -11.84 14.77 -3.46
C ILE A 119 -13.22 14.62 -2.81
N LYS A 120 -13.60 15.52 -1.89
CA LYS A 120 -14.95 15.52 -1.29
C LYS A 120 -16.04 15.63 -2.34
N MET A 121 -15.88 16.52 -3.32
CA MET A 121 -16.85 16.66 -4.42
C MET A 121 -16.89 15.41 -5.32
N GLU A 122 -15.74 14.80 -5.61
CA GLU A 122 -15.66 13.55 -6.39
C GLU A 122 -16.34 12.39 -5.63
N LEU A 123 -16.09 12.26 -4.33
CA LEU A 123 -16.71 11.22 -3.50
C LEU A 123 -18.23 11.39 -3.37
N GLU A 124 -18.71 12.63 -3.20
CA GLU A 124 -20.14 12.94 -3.19
C GLU A 124 -20.80 12.71 -4.56
N TYR A 125 -20.05 12.83 -5.66
CA TYR A 125 -20.54 12.43 -6.97
C TYR A 125 -20.65 10.91 -7.08
N ASP A 126 -19.62 10.16 -6.68
CA ASP A 126 -19.61 8.69 -6.68
C ASP A 126 -20.75 8.12 -5.82
N LYS A 127 -21.02 8.70 -4.65
CA LYS A 127 -22.12 8.29 -3.75
C LYS A 127 -23.52 8.53 -4.31
N ARG A 128 -23.67 9.15 -5.47
CA ARG A 128 -24.96 9.20 -6.20
C ARG A 128 -25.27 7.88 -6.89
N ASP A 129 -24.26 7.08 -7.20
CA ASP A 129 -24.44 5.71 -7.64
C ASP A 129 -24.78 4.82 -6.43
N ALA A 130 -25.91 4.11 -6.50
CA ALA A 130 -26.40 3.31 -5.38
C ALA A 130 -25.44 2.17 -5.00
N ASN A 131 -24.69 1.62 -5.97
CA ASN A 131 -23.71 0.59 -5.70
C ASN A 131 -22.49 1.20 -5.02
N LEU A 132 -21.91 2.27 -5.56
CA LEU A 132 -20.76 2.91 -4.92
C LEU A 132 -21.08 3.44 -3.52
N ASN A 133 -22.27 4.01 -3.31
CA ASN A 133 -22.71 4.41 -1.98
C ASN A 133 -22.79 3.23 -1.01
N ALA A 134 -23.41 2.11 -1.42
CA ALA A 134 -23.48 0.90 -0.60
C ALA A 134 -22.09 0.32 -0.29
N TYR A 135 -21.15 0.42 -1.23
CA TYR A 135 -19.75 0.04 -1.00
C TYR A 135 -19.11 0.90 0.09
N TYR A 136 -19.17 2.23 -0.04
CA TYR A 136 -18.57 3.15 0.93
C TYR A 136 -19.22 3.00 2.32
N GLU A 137 -20.55 2.90 2.40
CA GLU A 137 -21.26 2.65 3.67
C GLU A 137 -20.80 1.35 4.34
N LYS A 138 -20.64 0.26 3.56
CA LYS A 138 -20.13 -1.02 4.07
C LYS A 138 -18.68 -0.92 4.53
N MET A 139 -17.82 -0.26 3.77
CA MET A 139 -16.41 -0.07 4.12
C MET A 139 -16.27 0.73 5.41
N PHE A 140 -16.95 1.88 5.51
CA PHE A 140 -16.92 2.74 6.69
C PHE A 140 -17.42 1.99 7.94
N ALA A 141 -18.49 1.19 7.81
CA ALA A 141 -18.98 0.36 8.89
C ALA A 141 -17.99 -0.76 9.28
N THR A 142 -17.39 -1.43 8.30
CA THR A 142 -16.48 -2.57 8.51
C THR A 142 -15.18 -2.12 9.18
N LEU A 143 -14.57 -1.06 8.65
CA LEU A 143 -13.30 -0.50 9.14
C LEU A 143 -13.49 0.42 10.34
N LYS A 144 -14.74 0.80 10.66
CA LYS A 144 -15.10 1.77 11.72
C LYS A 144 -14.41 3.11 11.53
N ILE A 145 -14.38 3.57 10.28
CA ILE A 145 -13.80 4.85 9.88
C ILE A 145 -14.89 5.81 9.42
N THR A 146 -14.58 7.09 9.48
CA THR A 146 -15.36 8.15 8.87
C THR A 146 -14.97 8.37 7.42
N GLU A 147 -15.82 9.10 6.69
CA GLU A 147 -15.51 9.55 5.34
C GLU A 147 -14.25 10.43 5.29
N GLU A 148 -14.08 11.34 6.25
CA GLU A 148 -12.89 12.18 6.34
C GLU A 148 -11.63 11.33 6.56
N GLU A 149 -11.70 10.28 7.39
CA GLU A 149 -10.57 9.36 7.56
C GLU A 149 -10.25 8.61 6.26
N TYR A 150 -11.25 8.16 5.50
CA TYR A 150 -11.01 7.57 4.18
C TYR A 150 -10.33 8.55 3.21
N ILE A 151 -10.76 9.81 3.19
CA ILE A 151 -10.15 10.85 2.36
C ILE A 151 -8.71 11.10 2.79
N GLU A 152 -8.45 11.33 4.07
CA GLU A 152 -7.14 11.73 4.58
C GLU A 152 -6.11 10.60 4.49
N TYR A 153 -6.49 9.38 4.86
CA TYR A 153 -5.56 8.26 5.02
C TYR A 153 -5.40 7.43 3.73
N TYR A 154 -6.30 7.55 2.76
CA TYR A 154 -6.22 6.77 1.53
C TYR A 154 -6.26 7.64 0.27
N VAL A 155 -7.35 8.37 0.03
CA VAL A 155 -7.52 9.07 -1.26
C VAL A 155 -6.50 10.18 -1.44
N LEU A 156 -6.29 10.99 -0.40
CA LEU A 156 -5.35 12.11 -0.44
C LEU A 156 -3.90 11.63 -0.45
N VAL A 157 -3.57 10.56 0.29
CA VAL A 157 -2.25 9.91 0.25
C VAL A 157 -1.92 9.40 -1.16
N ASN A 158 -2.86 8.72 -1.82
CA ASN A 158 -2.67 8.27 -3.20
C ASN A 158 -2.48 9.44 -4.16
N ARG A 159 -3.28 10.51 -4.01
CA ARG A 159 -3.16 11.70 -4.86
C ARG A 159 -1.84 12.43 -4.65
N GLU A 160 -1.40 12.56 -3.40
CA GLU A 160 -0.11 13.15 -3.04
C GLU A 160 1.03 12.39 -3.70
N PHE A 161 1.02 11.06 -3.60
CA PHE A 161 2.00 10.19 -4.23
C PHE A 161 2.07 10.39 -5.74
N GLU A 162 0.93 10.34 -6.45
CA GLU A 162 0.89 10.55 -7.91
C GLU A 162 1.53 11.89 -8.32
N MET A 163 1.19 12.96 -7.62
CA MET A 163 1.65 14.31 -7.93
C MET A 163 3.14 14.48 -7.62
N LEU A 164 3.56 14.01 -6.45
CA LEU A 164 4.95 14.11 -6.01
C LEU A 164 5.87 13.23 -6.83
N TYR A 165 5.41 12.06 -7.27
CA TYR A 165 6.18 11.18 -8.15
C TYR A 165 6.42 11.84 -9.52
N GLN A 166 5.42 12.52 -10.07
CA GLN A 166 5.61 13.31 -11.30
C GLN A 166 6.57 14.50 -11.07
N ASP A 167 6.40 15.22 -9.97
CA ASP A 167 7.26 16.37 -9.64
C ASP A 167 8.73 15.96 -9.46
N LEU A 168 9.00 14.79 -8.86
CA LEU A 168 10.33 14.23 -8.70
C LEU A 168 11.10 14.21 -10.03
N PHE A 169 10.50 13.68 -11.10
CA PHE A 169 11.14 13.64 -12.43
C PHE A 169 11.13 14.99 -13.14
N ASN A 170 10.02 15.72 -13.09
CA ASN A 170 9.89 17.01 -13.77
C ASN A 170 10.85 18.07 -13.24
N LYS A 171 11.20 17.98 -11.96
CA LYS A 171 12.06 18.95 -11.26
C LYS A 171 13.44 18.40 -10.93
N GLY A 172 13.70 17.13 -11.20
CA GLY A 172 15.00 16.49 -10.95
C GLY A 172 15.35 16.41 -9.47
N ILE A 173 14.38 16.13 -8.61
CA ILE A 173 14.56 16.16 -7.15
C ILE A 173 15.00 14.78 -6.67
N GLY A 174 16.16 14.70 -6.03
CA GLY A 174 16.65 13.46 -5.40
C GLY A 174 16.91 12.28 -6.37
N LEU A 175 17.04 12.57 -7.66
CA LEU A 175 17.41 11.60 -8.68
C LEU A 175 18.90 11.25 -8.60
N ASP A 176 19.24 10.02 -8.99
CA ASP A 176 20.62 9.59 -9.15
C ASP A 176 21.29 10.21 -10.40
N GLU A 177 22.57 9.88 -10.61
CA GLU A 177 23.36 10.38 -11.75
C GLU A 177 22.79 10.00 -13.13
N THR A 178 21.93 8.98 -13.18
CA THR A 178 21.25 8.52 -14.41
C THR A 178 19.88 9.18 -14.61
N GLY A 179 19.43 9.98 -13.66
CA GLY A 179 18.09 10.55 -13.64
C GLY A 179 17.03 9.57 -13.16
N ALA A 180 17.42 8.49 -12.48
CA ALA A 180 16.50 7.49 -11.93
C ALA A 180 16.21 7.78 -10.44
N TYR A 181 15.01 7.37 -10.02
CA TYR A 181 14.60 7.38 -8.62
C TYR A 181 15.10 6.08 -7.95
N PRO A 182 15.95 6.15 -6.90
CA PRO A 182 16.45 4.96 -6.20
C PRO A 182 15.39 4.38 -5.24
N SER A 183 14.23 3.98 -5.78
CA SER A 183 13.04 3.60 -5.00
C SER A 183 13.31 2.50 -3.97
N GLY A 184 14.12 1.49 -4.30
CA GLY A 184 14.45 0.39 -3.40
C GLY A 184 15.26 0.83 -2.17
N GLU A 185 16.26 1.71 -2.37
CA GLU A 185 17.09 2.22 -1.26
C GLU A 185 16.27 3.13 -0.35
N VAL A 186 15.43 3.99 -0.95
CA VAL A 186 14.55 4.90 -0.23
C VAL A 186 13.49 4.16 0.58
N ALA A 187 12.85 3.13 -0.01
CA ALA A 187 11.91 2.28 0.69
C ALA A 187 12.55 1.56 1.87
N MET A 188 13.75 1.00 1.69
CA MET A 188 14.50 0.32 2.76
C MET A 188 14.89 1.29 3.89
N ALA A 189 15.36 2.48 3.55
CA ALA A 189 15.67 3.51 4.54
C ALA A 189 14.43 3.91 5.35
N TYR A 190 13.28 4.08 4.70
CA TYR A 190 12.02 4.40 5.36
C TYR A 190 11.52 3.25 6.26
N SER A 191 11.55 2.00 5.77
CA SER A 191 11.16 0.82 6.57
C SER A 191 11.99 0.71 7.85
N ASN A 192 13.31 0.93 7.75
CA ASN A 192 14.20 0.91 8.91
C ASN A 192 13.84 2.00 9.94
N LEU A 193 13.42 3.19 9.50
CA LEU A 193 12.94 4.26 10.39
C LEU A 193 11.62 3.89 11.09
N MET A 194 10.74 3.17 10.39
CA MET A 194 9.49 2.64 10.93
C MET A 194 9.69 1.42 11.84
N GLY A 195 10.89 0.85 11.88
CA GLY A 195 11.17 -0.39 12.60
C GLY A 195 10.61 -1.63 11.92
N ILE A 196 10.29 -1.55 10.63
CA ILE A 196 9.83 -2.67 9.81
C ILE A 196 11.06 -3.37 9.23
N THR A 197 11.23 -4.63 9.56
CA THR A 197 12.37 -5.45 9.16
C THR A 197 12.14 -6.14 7.82
N GLU A 198 13.25 -6.49 7.14
CA GLU A 198 13.18 -7.34 5.94
C GLU A 198 12.57 -8.71 6.24
N ASP A 199 12.85 -9.27 7.42
CA ASP A 199 12.30 -10.54 7.88
C ASP A 199 10.77 -10.48 7.99
N GLU A 200 10.18 -9.40 8.53
CA GLU A 200 8.72 -9.23 8.58
C GLU A 200 8.10 -9.14 7.19
N MET A 201 8.75 -8.45 6.24
CA MET A 201 8.29 -8.40 4.85
C MET A 201 8.38 -9.77 4.17
N ASN A 202 9.45 -10.52 4.44
CA ASN A 202 9.66 -11.87 3.91
C ASN A 202 8.62 -12.84 4.49
N GLU A 203 8.31 -12.78 5.78
CA GLU A 203 7.27 -13.59 6.41
C GLU A 203 5.88 -13.35 5.80
N LEU A 204 5.58 -12.13 5.38
CA LEU A 204 4.34 -11.82 4.66
C LEU A 204 4.39 -12.36 3.22
N ALA A 205 5.52 -12.21 2.54
CA ALA A 205 5.71 -12.72 1.17
C ALA A 205 5.61 -14.26 1.10
N GLU A 206 6.15 -14.97 2.09
CA GLU A 206 6.11 -16.44 2.17
C GLU A 206 4.70 -17.00 2.41
N LYS A 207 3.78 -16.18 2.96
CA LYS A 207 2.37 -16.57 3.13
C LYS A 207 1.55 -16.45 1.85
N ILE A 208 2.07 -15.74 0.84
CA ILE A 208 1.40 -15.60 -0.45
C ILE A 208 1.30 -16.99 -1.09
N PRO A 209 0.10 -17.46 -1.47
CA PRO A 209 -0.07 -18.76 -2.09
C PRO A 209 0.79 -18.93 -3.34
N GLU A 210 1.42 -20.10 -3.46
CA GLU A 210 2.14 -20.46 -4.67
C GLU A 210 1.19 -20.47 -5.88
N ARG A 211 1.75 -20.12 -7.04
CA ARG A 211 1.02 -20.17 -8.31
C ARG A 211 0.57 -21.61 -8.59
N LEU A 212 -0.70 -21.79 -8.94
CA LEU A 212 -1.20 -23.08 -9.34
C LEU A 212 -0.63 -23.47 -10.71
N ASN A 213 -0.43 -24.76 -10.92
CA ASN A 213 -0.05 -25.29 -12.23
C ASN A 213 -1.29 -25.59 -13.07
N PRO A 214 -1.26 -25.32 -14.38
CA PRO A 214 -2.32 -25.76 -15.27
C PRO A 214 -2.40 -27.28 -15.31
N MET A 215 -3.63 -27.79 -15.41
CA MET A 215 -3.84 -29.21 -15.67
C MET A 215 -3.45 -29.57 -17.11
N GLU A 216 -2.95 -30.77 -17.34
CA GLU A 216 -2.57 -31.23 -18.68
C GLU A 216 -3.20 -32.61 -18.97
N PRO A 217 -3.97 -32.77 -20.07
CA PRO A 217 -4.30 -31.74 -21.08
C PRO A 217 -5.28 -30.70 -20.57
N GLN A 218 -5.25 -29.49 -21.15
CA GLN A 218 -6.31 -28.49 -20.94
C GLN A 218 -7.68 -29.01 -21.44
N PRO A 219 -8.77 -28.71 -20.72
CA PRO A 219 -10.11 -29.10 -21.16
C PRO A 219 -10.53 -28.33 -22.43
N ASP A 220 -11.47 -28.90 -23.18
CA ASP A 220 -12.09 -28.26 -24.35
C ASP A 220 -13.08 -27.19 -23.90
N LEU A 221 -12.56 -26.00 -23.56
CA LEU A 221 -13.32 -24.82 -23.18
C LEU A 221 -13.76 -24.04 -24.43
N PRO A 222 -14.90 -23.34 -24.39
CA PRO A 222 -15.42 -22.63 -25.56
C PRO A 222 -14.61 -21.37 -25.91
N PHE A 223 -13.59 -21.03 -25.12
CA PHE A 223 -12.70 -19.89 -25.33
C PHE A 223 -11.24 -20.35 -25.45
N ILE A 224 -10.40 -19.47 -26.01
CA ILE A 224 -8.98 -19.76 -26.25
C ILE A 224 -8.23 -19.85 -24.92
N THR A 225 -7.54 -20.97 -24.70
CA THR A 225 -6.73 -21.25 -23.50
C THR A 225 -5.22 -21.18 -23.77
N ASP A 226 -4.83 -20.62 -24.92
CA ASP A 226 -3.42 -20.41 -25.29
C ASP A 226 -2.76 -19.38 -24.36
N ASP A 227 -3.52 -18.39 -23.88
CA ASP A 227 -3.08 -17.46 -22.84
C ASP A 227 -2.99 -18.19 -21.49
N PHE A 228 -1.86 -18.02 -20.80
CA PHE A 228 -1.65 -18.59 -19.48
C PHE A 228 -2.71 -18.10 -18.47
N GLY A 229 -3.15 -16.84 -18.55
CA GLY A 229 -4.16 -16.28 -17.65
C GLY A 229 -5.53 -16.94 -17.78
N LEU A 230 -5.79 -17.63 -18.91
CA LEU A 230 -7.03 -18.36 -19.18
C LEU A 230 -6.89 -19.88 -19.05
N LYS A 231 -5.70 -20.37 -18.67
CA LYS A 231 -5.52 -21.79 -18.36
C LYS A 231 -6.19 -22.14 -17.05
N VAL A 232 -6.70 -23.37 -16.99
CA VAL A 232 -7.44 -23.85 -15.82
C VAL A 232 -6.75 -25.02 -15.13
N THR A 233 -7.12 -25.19 -13.87
CA THR A 233 -6.97 -26.40 -13.08
C THR A 233 -8.28 -26.63 -12.31
N THR A 234 -8.33 -27.59 -11.39
CA THR A 234 -9.53 -27.88 -10.59
C THR A 234 -9.33 -27.57 -9.12
N ASN A 235 -10.33 -26.97 -8.48
CA ASN A 235 -10.39 -26.84 -7.02
C ASN A 235 -10.68 -28.20 -6.34
N ALA A 236 -10.74 -28.23 -5.01
CA ALA A 236 -11.01 -29.44 -4.22
C ALA A 236 -12.37 -30.09 -4.54
N GLN A 237 -13.33 -29.31 -5.05
CA GLN A 237 -14.67 -29.75 -5.46
C GLN A 237 -14.71 -30.27 -6.91
N GLY A 238 -13.60 -30.20 -7.64
CA GLY A 238 -13.50 -30.62 -9.04
C GLY A 238 -14.00 -29.58 -10.05
N GLU A 239 -14.22 -28.34 -9.63
CA GLU A 239 -14.65 -27.25 -10.50
C GLU A 239 -13.45 -26.52 -11.10
N TYR A 240 -13.60 -26.02 -12.34
CA TYR A 240 -12.54 -25.27 -13.00
C TYR A 240 -12.32 -23.90 -12.35
N ILE A 241 -11.06 -23.59 -12.15
CA ILE A 241 -10.52 -22.33 -11.64
C ILE A 241 -9.35 -21.91 -12.54
N PHE A 242 -9.07 -20.61 -12.62
CA PHE A 242 -7.85 -20.13 -13.27
C PHE A 242 -6.63 -20.45 -12.42
N VAL A 243 -5.48 -20.57 -13.06
CA VAL A 243 -4.22 -20.98 -12.42
C VAL A 243 -3.45 -19.82 -11.77
N GLU A 244 -3.77 -18.59 -12.15
CA GLU A 244 -3.16 -17.40 -11.57
C GLU A 244 -3.93 -17.00 -10.32
N ASN A 245 -3.39 -17.31 -9.14
CA ASN A 245 -4.06 -17.05 -7.87
C ASN A 245 -3.49 -15.86 -7.09
N THR A 246 -2.31 -15.36 -7.48
CA THR A 246 -1.61 -14.30 -6.73
C THR A 246 -2.13 -12.91 -7.11
N TYR A 247 -2.36 -12.69 -8.41
CA TYR A 247 -3.06 -11.54 -9.00
C TYR A 247 -3.46 -11.95 -10.43
N LEU A 248 -4.68 -11.61 -10.85
CA LEU A 248 -5.24 -11.95 -12.17
C LEU A 248 -5.36 -10.70 -13.03
N PRO A 249 -4.33 -10.31 -13.78
CA PRO A 249 -4.55 -9.39 -14.89
C PRO A 249 -5.24 -10.22 -15.97
N ILE A 250 -6.57 -10.14 -16.05
CA ILE A 250 -7.31 -10.86 -17.08
C ILE A 250 -7.07 -10.15 -18.41
N TYR A 251 -6.02 -10.56 -19.10
CA TYR A 251 -5.80 -10.17 -20.48
C TYR A 251 -6.77 -10.96 -21.34
N LEU A 252 -7.79 -10.27 -21.82
CA LEU A 252 -8.73 -10.84 -22.74
C LEU A 252 -8.43 -10.41 -24.16
N ASP A 253 -8.64 -11.31 -25.11
CA ASP A 253 -8.61 -10.95 -26.52
C ASP A 253 -9.69 -9.92 -26.88
N GLU A 254 -9.49 -9.23 -28.00
CA GLU A 254 -10.32 -8.12 -28.48
C GLU A 254 -11.85 -8.37 -28.49
N PRO A 255 -12.41 -9.56 -28.80
CA PRO A 255 -13.87 -9.69 -28.76
C PRO A 255 -14.45 -9.65 -27.33
N TYR A 256 -13.72 -10.10 -26.32
CA TYR A 256 -14.22 -10.13 -24.94
C TYR A 256 -13.99 -8.78 -24.24
N ASN A 257 -12.83 -8.16 -24.50
CA ASN A 257 -12.51 -6.84 -23.98
C ASN A 257 -13.52 -5.78 -24.44
N ASP A 258 -13.91 -5.80 -25.72
CA ASP A 258 -14.93 -4.89 -26.24
C ASP A 258 -16.28 -5.03 -25.51
N ILE A 259 -16.68 -6.27 -25.20
CA ILE A 259 -17.90 -6.53 -24.43
C ILE A 259 -17.74 -6.01 -23.00
N LEU A 260 -16.63 -6.29 -22.31
CA LEU A 260 -16.40 -5.75 -20.96
C LEU A 260 -16.42 -4.22 -20.93
N TYR A 261 -15.76 -3.55 -21.89
CA TYR A 261 -15.79 -2.09 -22.00
C TYR A 261 -17.19 -1.56 -22.25
N GLU A 262 -17.99 -2.23 -23.07
CA GLU A 262 -19.40 -1.86 -23.29
C GLU A 262 -20.23 -2.01 -22.00
N LEU A 263 -20.09 -3.14 -21.31
CA LEU A 263 -20.80 -3.41 -20.06
C LEU A 263 -20.42 -2.39 -18.98
N LYS A 264 -19.11 -2.11 -18.82
CA LYS A 264 -18.60 -1.04 -17.97
C LYS A 264 -19.24 0.30 -18.30
N GLY A 265 -19.17 0.71 -19.57
CA GLY A 265 -19.61 2.03 -20.01
C GLY A 265 -21.11 2.24 -19.94
N LYS A 266 -21.93 1.19 -20.08
CA LYS A 266 -23.39 1.32 -20.22
C LYS A 266 -24.17 0.81 -19.01
N ILE A 267 -23.71 -0.26 -18.36
CA ILE A 267 -24.50 -1.01 -17.37
C ILE A 267 -23.83 -0.96 -16.00
N VAL A 268 -22.60 -1.48 -15.87
CA VAL A 268 -21.96 -1.70 -14.57
C VAL A 268 -21.34 -0.43 -13.99
N LYS A 269 -20.87 0.49 -14.84
CA LYS A 269 -20.27 1.80 -14.46
C LYS A 269 -19.02 1.71 -13.58
N GLU A 270 -18.41 0.54 -13.46
CA GLU A 270 -17.23 0.28 -12.65
C GLU A 270 -16.31 -0.74 -13.35
N GLU A 271 -15.02 -0.76 -13.01
CA GLU A 271 -14.08 -1.80 -13.47
C GLU A 271 -14.49 -3.18 -12.99
N LEU A 272 -14.07 -4.24 -13.70
CA LEU A 272 -14.21 -5.62 -13.23
C LEU A 272 -13.30 -5.85 -12.02
N THR A 273 -13.92 -6.08 -10.87
CA THR A 273 -13.27 -6.23 -9.55
C THR A 273 -14.05 -7.25 -8.74
N ARG A 274 -13.53 -7.66 -7.57
CA ARG A 274 -14.27 -8.52 -6.64
C ARG A 274 -15.61 -7.89 -6.22
N TYR A 275 -15.66 -6.56 -6.12
CA TYR A 275 -16.88 -5.83 -5.80
C TYR A 275 -17.94 -5.85 -6.93
N SER A 276 -17.50 -5.81 -8.19
CA SER A 276 -18.39 -5.64 -9.34
C SER A 276 -18.65 -6.92 -10.15
N ILE A 277 -17.90 -8.01 -9.90
CA ILE A 277 -17.96 -9.25 -10.70
C ILE A 277 -19.37 -9.80 -10.84
N LYS A 278 -20.15 -9.83 -9.76
CA LYS A 278 -21.54 -10.29 -9.79
C LYS A 278 -22.40 -9.44 -10.73
N ARG A 279 -22.23 -8.12 -10.72
CA ARG A 279 -22.95 -7.20 -11.63
C ARG A 279 -22.54 -7.43 -13.08
N TYR A 280 -21.26 -7.73 -13.35
CA TYR A 280 -20.81 -8.13 -14.69
C TYR A 280 -21.47 -9.44 -15.14
N ARG A 281 -21.56 -10.45 -14.28
CA ARG A 281 -22.26 -11.71 -14.59
C ARG A 281 -23.74 -11.49 -14.91
N GLU A 282 -24.42 -10.69 -14.08
CA GLU A 282 -25.82 -10.31 -14.31
C GLU A 282 -25.98 -9.57 -15.65
N ALA A 283 -25.08 -8.62 -15.95
CA ALA A 283 -25.11 -7.85 -17.18
C ALA A 283 -24.87 -8.71 -18.44
N VAL A 284 -23.94 -9.68 -18.36
CA VAL A 284 -23.70 -10.68 -19.42
C VAL A 284 -24.92 -11.57 -19.61
N ALA A 285 -25.55 -12.04 -18.52
CA ALA A 285 -26.72 -12.91 -18.58
C ALA A 285 -27.94 -12.24 -19.23
N SER A 286 -28.08 -10.92 -19.07
CA SER A 286 -29.12 -10.11 -19.70
C SER A 286 -28.72 -9.48 -21.05
N TYR A 287 -27.53 -9.78 -21.56
CA TYR A 287 -27.01 -9.15 -22.76
C TYR A 287 -27.73 -9.67 -24.02
N GLU A 288 -28.18 -8.76 -24.87
CA GLU A 288 -28.86 -9.08 -26.12
C GLU A 288 -28.16 -8.42 -27.31
N SER A 289 -27.96 -9.18 -28.39
CA SER A 289 -27.46 -8.67 -29.66
C SER A 289 -27.96 -9.54 -30.82
N GLU A 290 -28.25 -8.90 -31.95
CA GLU A 290 -28.57 -9.59 -33.20
C GLU A 290 -27.33 -10.21 -33.87
N ASP A 291 -26.13 -9.79 -33.47
CA ASP A 291 -24.87 -10.35 -33.96
C ASP A 291 -24.57 -11.69 -33.28
N ALA A 292 -24.68 -12.78 -34.05
CA ALA A 292 -24.44 -14.13 -33.57
C ALA A 292 -23.00 -14.36 -33.09
N GLN A 293 -22.01 -13.71 -33.70
CA GLN A 293 -20.62 -13.81 -33.28
C GLN A 293 -20.40 -13.07 -31.97
N LYS A 294 -21.01 -11.89 -31.81
CA LYS A 294 -21.00 -11.17 -30.54
C LYS A 294 -21.68 -11.97 -29.43
N MET A 295 -22.85 -12.55 -29.70
CA MET A 295 -23.56 -13.41 -28.73
C MET A 295 -22.79 -14.67 -28.38
N LYS A 296 -21.94 -15.20 -29.28
CA LYS A 296 -20.99 -16.27 -28.96
C LYS A 296 -19.95 -15.77 -27.95
N SER A 297 -19.28 -14.65 -28.22
CA SER A 297 -18.28 -14.07 -27.33
C SER A 297 -18.85 -13.68 -25.95
N VAL A 298 -20.11 -13.23 -25.89
CA VAL A 298 -20.83 -12.94 -24.64
C VAL A 298 -20.98 -14.20 -23.78
N LYS A 299 -21.35 -15.34 -24.38
CA LYS A 299 -21.49 -16.61 -23.66
C LYS A 299 -20.15 -17.13 -23.14
N GLU A 300 -19.11 -17.01 -23.95
CA GLU A 300 -17.74 -17.35 -23.57
C GLU A 300 -17.26 -16.49 -22.39
N LEU A 301 -17.45 -15.17 -22.47
CA LEU A 301 -17.16 -14.24 -21.37
C LEU A 301 -17.96 -14.60 -20.10
N GLY A 302 -19.23 -15.00 -20.25
CA GLY A 302 -20.04 -15.44 -19.11
C GLY A 302 -19.43 -16.64 -18.38
N LEU A 303 -18.88 -17.60 -19.11
CA LEU A 303 -18.16 -18.73 -18.54
C LEU A 303 -16.83 -18.30 -17.91
N MET A 304 -16.07 -17.41 -18.54
CA MET A 304 -14.84 -16.86 -17.96
C MET A 304 -15.11 -16.17 -16.62
N LEU A 305 -16.16 -15.34 -16.53
CA LEU A 305 -16.53 -14.65 -15.30
C LEU A 305 -16.99 -15.62 -14.20
N GLU A 306 -17.62 -16.74 -14.56
CA GLU A 306 -17.98 -17.79 -13.61
C GLU A 306 -16.74 -18.52 -13.06
N ILE A 307 -15.80 -18.89 -13.92
CA ILE A 307 -14.52 -19.49 -13.51
C ILE A 307 -13.73 -18.49 -12.66
N LEU A 308 -13.73 -17.21 -13.03
CA LEU A 308 -13.08 -16.16 -12.27
C LEU A 308 -13.67 -16.02 -10.87
N GLU A 309 -15.00 -15.98 -10.75
CA GLU A 309 -15.68 -15.87 -9.45
C GLU A 309 -15.32 -17.06 -8.55
N ARG A 310 -15.34 -18.29 -9.09
CA ARG A 310 -14.87 -19.46 -8.36
C ARG A 310 -13.42 -19.32 -7.90
N THR A 311 -12.55 -18.82 -8.79
CA THR A 311 -11.11 -18.65 -8.50
C THR A 311 -10.89 -17.69 -7.35
N ILE A 312 -11.60 -16.55 -7.33
CA ILE A 312 -11.46 -15.55 -6.27
C ILE A 312 -12.19 -15.95 -4.98
N GLU A 313 -13.24 -16.77 -5.06
CA GLU A 313 -14.02 -17.30 -3.92
C GLU A 313 -13.42 -18.55 -3.30
N MET A 314 -12.30 -19.06 -3.83
CA MET A 314 -11.54 -20.11 -3.16
C MET A 314 -11.15 -19.63 -1.76
N GLU A 315 -11.91 -20.11 -0.77
CA GLU A 315 -11.47 -20.12 0.61
C GLU A 315 -10.24 -21.03 0.64
N TRP A 316 -9.07 -20.44 0.90
CA TRP A 316 -7.84 -21.19 1.14
C TRP A 316 -7.97 -21.96 2.46
N GLU A 317 -8.76 -23.03 2.44
CA GLU A 317 -8.72 -24.12 3.42
C GLU A 317 -7.61 -25.10 3.03
N LEU A 318 -6.36 -24.63 3.05
CA LEU A 318 -5.18 -25.51 3.03
C LEU A 318 -4.55 -25.57 4.42
#